data_AF-A0A0G0TBA3-F1
#
_entry.id   AF-A0A0G0TBA3-F1
#
_cell.length_a   1.000
_cell.length_b   1.000
_cell.length_c   1.000
_cell.angle_alpha   90.00
_cell.angle_beta   90.00
_cell.angle_gamma   90.00
#
_symmetry.space_group_name_H-M   'P 1'
#
loop_
_entity.id
_entity.type
_entity.pdbx_description
1 polymer ?
#
loop_
_entity_poly.entity_id
_entity_poly.type
_entity_poly.pdbx_seq_one_letter_code
_entity_poly.pdbx_strand_id
1 'polypeptide(L)'
;MAVQLGQMEINTNKTIREVIRRLLALEDRIRGVAFPGMSRLRQVDIYSCGPAVITMLFSFLGVKTFQKRIVVSLRAQKKIRKWGMSIKDLARGAKIAGKGGFSFWKKANSKISDLDAIVNKYRFPVGVEWQGVFYEDADEDDGHYGVITRVDKERGYIRIADPFHKFAGVDRRFRIKDFQRRWWDSNEIKVGGTSKPRTVTDKRMMFVITPKGDSWPKKLGMTKA
;
A
#
# COMPACT_ATOMS: atom_id res chain seq x y z
N MET A 1 24.26 15.62 20.44
CA MET A 1 22.89 15.10 20.59
C MET A 1 21.98 15.98 19.76
N ALA A 2 21.56 15.53 18.57
CA ALA A 2 20.75 16.34 17.66
C ALA A 2 19.30 15.86 17.71
N VAL A 3 18.43 16.81 18.04
CA VAL A 3 16.97 16.79 18.19
C VAL A 3 16.28 15.71 17.34
N GLN A 4 15.76 14.70 18.03
CA GLN A 4 15.02 13.56 17.47
C GLN A 4 13.50 13.78 17.45
N LEU A 5 13.05 15.00 17.74
CA LEU A 5 11.67 15.49 17.63
C LEU A 5 11.60 16.41 16.39
N GLY A 6 10.76 16.11 15.41
CA GLY A 6 10.50 17.09 14.34
C GLY A 6 10.49 16.55 12.91
N GLN A 7 9.80 15.46 12.61
CA GLN A 7 9.32 15.27 11.23
C GLN A 7 7.92 14.65 11.16
N MET A 8 7.51 13.90 12.19
CA MET A 8 6.11 13.58 12.44
C MET A 8 5.31 14.81 12.90
N GLU A 9 5.85 15.62 13.83
CA GLU A 9 5.24 16.90 14.26
C GLU A 9 5.21 17.96 13.13
N ILE A 10 6.24 17.99 12.27
CA ILE A 10 6.25 18.87 11.09
C ILE A 10 5.12 18.51 10.11
N ASN A 11 4.69 17.25 10.11
CA ASN A 11 3.65 16.74 9.23
C ASN A 11 2.22 16.92 9.77
N THR A 12 2.00 17.29 11.04
CA THR A 12 0.64 17.57 11.54
C THR A 12 0.16 18.95 11.09
N ASN A 13 1.07 19.92 10.94
CA ASN A 13 0.74 21.25 10.44
C ASN A 13 0.27 21.22 8.97
N LYS A 14 -0.97 21.68 8.72
CA LYS A 14 -1.59 21.71 7.38
C LYS A 14 -0.78 22.51 6.36
N THR A 15 -0.26 23.68 6.75
CA THR A 15 0.53 24.55 5.86
C THR A 15 1.82 23.87 5.45
N ILE A 16 2.51 23.22 6.40
CA ILE A 16 3.75 22.51 6.09
C ILE A 16 3.49 21.32 5.18
N ARG A 17 2.40 20.56 5.39
CA ARG A 17 2.00 19.46 4.49
C ARG A 17 1.83 19.92 3.05
N GLU A 18 1.17 21.06 2.85
CA GLU A 18 0.95 21.64 1.51
C GLU A 18 2.27 22.05 0.86
N VAL A 19 3.19 22.67 1.60
CA VAL A 19 4.53 22.99 1.11
C VAL A 19 5.30 21.73 0.72
N ILE A 20 5.32 20.70 1.57
CA ILE A 20 5.96 19.41 1.27
C ILE A 20 5.36 18.78 0.02
N ARG A 21 4.03 18.81 -0.13
CA ARG A 21 3.35 18.30 -1.33
C ARG A 21 3.81 19.01 -2.60
N ARG A 22 3.92 20.34 -2.57
CA ARG A 22 4.43 21.14 -3.71
C ARG A 22 5.88 20.84 -4.02
N LEU A 23 6.74 20.69 -3.00
CA LEU A 23 8.14 20.32 -3.18
C LEU A 23 8.29 18.92 -3.80
N LEU A 24 7.48 17.96 -3.37
CA LEU A 24 7.48 16.61 -3.95
C LEU A 24 6.98 16.62 -5.40
N ALA A 25 5.92 17.40 -5.70
CA ALA A 25 5.44 17.57 -7.06
C ALA A 25 6.49 18.25 -7.97
N LEU A 26 7.28 19.19 -7.44
CA LEU A 26 8.39 19.81 -8.16
C LEU A 26 9.53 18.81 -8.38
N GLU A 27 9.89 18.02 -7.36
CA GLU A 27 10.86 16.93 -7.50
C GLU A 27 10.44 15.97 -8.61
N ASP A 28 9.16 15.59 -8.66
CA ASP A 28 8.59 14.73 -9.68
C ASP A 28 8.64 15.34 -11.08
N ARG A 29 8.47 16.67 -11.21
CA ARG A 29 8.62 17.37 -12.50
C ARG A 29 10.06 17.36 -13.00
N ILE A 30 11.02 17.49 -12.10
CA ILE A 30 12.45 17.59 -12.45
C ILE A 30 13.05 16.19 -12.70
N ARG A 31 12.73 15.21 -11.84
CA ARG A 31 13.34 13.88 -11.83
C ARG A 31 12.49 12.79 -12.46
N GLY A 32 11.22 13.08 -12.75
CA GLY A 32 10.23 12.11 -13.16
C GLY A 32 9.53 11.45 -11.97
N VAL A 33 8.25 11.13 -12.17
CA VAL A 33 7.45 10.34 -11.23
C VAL A 33 7.90 8.88 -11.29
N ALA A 34 8.14 8.25 -10.14
CA ALA A 34 8.43 6.82 -10.08
C ALA A 34 7.25 6.02 -10.66
N PHE A 35 7.48 5.02 -11.51
CA PHE A 35 6.39 4.27 -12.16
C PHE A 35 5.34 5.17 -12.84
N PRO A 36 5.70 5.92 -13.90
CA PRO A 36 4.80 6.90 -14.51
C PRO A 36 3.54 6.28 -15.12
N GLY A 37 3.56 4.99 -15.50
CA GLY A 37 2.38 4.25 -15.95
C GLY A 37 1.42 3.81 -14.84
N MET A 38 1.79 3.99 -13.57
CA MET A 38 0.94 3.66 -12.43
C MET A 38 0.09 4.87 -12.02
N SER A 39 -1.24 4.71 -12.00
CA SER A 39 -2.16 5.75 -11.54
C SER A 39 -2.05 5.96 -10.02
N ARG A 40 -2.08 7.22 -9.56
CA ARG A 40 -2.21 7.59 -8.13
C ARG A 40 -3.66 7.93 -7.81
N LEU A 41 -4.44 6.91 -7.47
CA LEU A 41 -5.90 7.02 -7.40
C LEU A 41 -6.40 7.21 -5.97
N ARG A 42 -7.48 7.99 -5.84
CA ARG A 42 -8.24 8.14 -4.60
C ARG A 42 -9.12 6.90 -4.34
N GLN A 43 -9.18 6.42 -3.10
CA GLN A 43 -10.16 5.42 -2.67
C GLN A 43 -11.59 5.97 -2.74
N VAL A 44 -12.53 5.16 -3.21
CA VAL A 44 -13.93 5.59 -3.43
C VAL A 44 -14.68 5.91 -2.12
N ASP A 45 -14.31 5.27 -1.02
CA ASP A 45 -14.78 5.53 0.34
C ASP A 45 -13.67 5.19 1.35
N ILE A 46 -13.88 5.53 2.63
CA ILE A 46 -12.88 5.34 3.70
C ILE A 46 -12.45 3.88 3.92
N TYR A 47 -13.21 2.90 3.42
CA TYR A 47 -12.95 1.48 3.60
C TYR A 47 -12.29 0.82 2.37
N SER A 48 -12.15 1.56 1.27
CA SER A 48 -11.76 1.03 -0.04
C SER A 48 -10.26 1.21 -0.39
N CYS A 49 -9.38 1.36 0.60
CA CYS A 49 -7.93 1.46 0.37
C CYS A 49 -7.36 0.22 -0.33
N GLY A 50 -7.79 -0.99 0.06
CA GLY A 50 -7.40 -2.25 -0.59
C GLY A 50 -7.74 -2.31 -2.10
N PRO A 51 -9.02 -2.14 -2.50
CA PRO A 51 -9.41 -2.04 -3.91
C PRO A 51 -8.67 -0.95 -4.69
N ALA A 52 -8.39 0.19 -4.05
CA ALA A 52 -7.61 1.27 -4.66
C ALA A 52 -6.17 0.82 -4.96
N VAL A 53 -5.49 0.19 -4.00
CA VAL A 53 -4.14 -0.36 -4.19
C VAL A 53 -4.09 -1.41 -5.29
N ILE A 54 -5.05 -2.34 -5.35
CA ILE A 54 -5.14 -3.32 -6.45
C ILE A 54 -5.29 -2.60 -7.80
N THR A 55 -6.09 -1.55 -7.86
CA THR A 55 -6.29 -0.77 -9.10
C THR A 55 -5.00 -0.04 -9.51
N MET A 56 -4.26 0.53 -8.55
CA MET A 56 -2.97 1.16 -8.82
C MET A 56 -1.97 0.12 -9.35
N LEU A 57 -1.81 -1.02 -8.68
CA LEU A 57 -0.89 -2.08 -9.13
C LEU A 57 -1.26 -2.65 -10.52
N PHE A 58 -2.54 -2.76 -10.86
CA PHE A 58 -2.95 -3.16 -12.22
C PHE A 58 -2.68 -2.09 -13.27
N SER A 59 -2.85 -0.80 -12.93
CA SER A 59 -2.56 0.28 -13.87
C SER A 59 -1.08 0.30 -14.27
N PHE A 60 -0.17 -0.01 -13.34
CA PHE A 60 1.25 -0.22 -13.65
C PHE A 60 1.47 -1.29 -14.72
N LEU A 61 0.65 -2.35 -14.72
CA LEU A 61 0.69 -3.45 -15.68
C LEU A 61 -0.13 -3.17 -16.96
N GLY A 62 -0.61 -1.94 -17.15
CA GLY A 62 -1.45 -1.56 -18.30
C GLY A 62 -2.88 -2.12 -18.25
N VAL A 63 -3.32 -2.65 -17.10
CA VAL A 63 -4.66 -3.23 -16.95
C VAL A 63 -5.61 -2.22 -16.32
N LYS A 64 -6.70 -1.92 -17.02
CA LYS A 64 -7.76 -1.06 -16.50
C LYS A 64 -8.68 -1.83 -15.57
N THR A 65 -8.69 -1.48 -14.29
CA THR A 65 -9.62 -2.03 -13.29
C THR A 65 -10.37 -0.91 -12.55
N PHE A 66 -11.42 -1.27 -11.81
CA PHE A 66 -12.22 -0.32 -11.05
C PHE A 66 -12.48 -0.85 -9.64
N GLN A 67 -12.29 0.01 -8.63
CA GLN A 67 -12.46 -0.35 -7.21
C GLN A 67 -13.84 -0.97 -6.93
N LYS A 68 -14.92 -0.34 -7.40
CA LYS A 68 -16.29 -0.83 -7.25
C LYS A 68 -16.48 -2.24 -7.83
N ARG A 69 -15.85 -2.54 -8.97
CA ARG A 69 -15.93 -3.89 -9.58
C ARG A 69 -15.25 -4.93 -8.70
N ILE A 70 -14.08 -4.62 -8.13
CA ILE A 70 -13.38 -5.52 -7.20
C ILE A 70 -14.28 -5.85 -5.99
N VAL A 71 -14.87 -4.84 -5.37
CA VAL A 71 -15.75 -5.02 -4.19
C VAL A 71 -16.99 -5.86 -4.54
N VAL A 72 -17.65 -5.56 -5.67
CA VAL A 72 -18.85 -6.29 -6.12
C VAL A 72 -18.52 -7.74 -6.46
N SER A 73 -17.43 -7.99 -7.19
CA SER A 73 -17.00 -9.34 -7.57
C SER A 73 -16.65 -10.22 -6.38
N LEU A 74 -16.23 -9.63 -5.26
CA LEU A 74 -15.97 -10.35 -4.02
C LEU A 74 -17.21 -10.52 -3.13
N ARG A 75 -18.36 -9.96 -3.53
CA ARG A 75 -19.57 -9.85 -2.69
C ARG A 75 -19.25 -9.22 -1.32
N ALA A 76 -18.32 -8.27 -1.31
CA ALA A 76 -17.74 -7.70 -0.10
C ALA A 76 -18.38 -6.37 0.32
N GLN A 77 -19.46 -5.91 -0.33
CA GLN A 77 -20.06 -4.58 -0.13
C GLN A 77 -20.41 -4.30 1.34
N LYS A 78 -20.95 -5.30 2.06
CA LYS A 78 -21.28 -5.18 3.49
C LYS A 78 -20.05 -5.42 4.38
N LYS A 79 -19.19 -6.38 4.00
CA LYS A 79 -18.01 -6.77 4.77
C LYS A 79 -17.00 -5.62 4.85
N ILE A 80 -16.73 -4.95 3.73
CA ILE A 80 -15.68 -3.94 3.63
C ILE A 80 -15.91 -2.77 4.58
N ARG A 81 -17.17 -2.36 4.77
CA ARG A 81 -17.55 -1.28 5.69
C ARG A 81 -17.32 -1.61 7.16
N LYS A 82 -17.22 -2.90 7.51
CA LYS A 82 -17.04 -3.35 8.90
C LYS A 82 -15.59 -3.76 9.19
N TRP A 83 -14.93 -4.40 8.22
CA TRP A 83 -13.65 -5.07 8.44
C TRP A 83 -12.59 -4.77 7.38
N GLY A 84 -12.87 -3.88 6.44
CA GLY A 84 -12.01 -3.70 5.28
C GLY A 84 -11.84 -4.98 4.45
N MET A 85 -10.64 -5.17 3.93
CA MET A 85 -10.27 -6.34 3.12
C MET A 85 -8.96 -6.92 3.64
N SER A 86 -8.92 -8.22 3.92
CA SER A 86 -7.67 -8.92 4.25
C SER A 86 -6.80 -9.13 3.01
N ILE A 87 -5.53 -9.45 3.20
CA ILE A 87 -4.61 -9.90 2.13
C ILE A 87 -5.21 -11.05 1.29
N LYS A 88 -5.94 -11.97 1.91
CA LYS A 88 -6.62 -13.08 1.20
C LYS A 88 -7.75 -12.56 0.30
N ASP A 89 -8.48 -11.53 0.74
CA ASP A 89 -9.51 -10.90 -0.09
C ASP A 89 -8.86 -10.11 -1.24
N LEU A 90 -7.73 -9.44 -0.99
CA LEU A 90 -6.95 -8.74 -2.02
C LEU A 90 -6.43 -9.71 -3.09
N ALA A 91 -5.86 -10.85 -2.71
CA ALA A 91 -5.41 -11.88 -3.65
C ALA A 91 -6.55 -12.40 -4.53
N ARG A 92 -7.72 -12.66 -3.92
CA ARG A 92 -8.92 -13.08 -4.66
C ARG A 92 -9.43 -11.98 -5.58
N GLY A 93 -9.43 -10.74 -5.09
CA GLY A 93 -9.82 -9.55 -5.86
C GLY A 93 -8.91 -9.36 -7.08
N ALA A 94 -7.60 -9.52 -6.89
CA ALA A 94 -6.61 -9.46 -7.95
C ALA A 94 -6.83 -10.56 -8.99
N LYS A 95 -7.04 -11.80 -8.56
CA LYS A 95 -7.32 -12.93 -9.46
C LYS A 95 -8.55 -12.68 -10.33
N ILE A 96 -9.63 -12.15 -9.74
CA ILE A 96 -10.87 -11.86 -10.49
C ILE A 96 -10.67 -10.66 -11.43
N ALA A 97 -10.12 -9.56 -10.93
CA ALA A 97 -9.91 -8.35 -11.72
C ALA A 97 -8.96 -8.58 -12.91
N GLY A 98 -7.92 -9.39 -12.71
CA GLY A 98 -6.99 -9.81 -13.73
C GLY A 98 -7.45 -10.99 -14.59
N LYS A 99 -8.70 -11.47 -14.44
CA LYS A 99 -9.26 -12.64 -15.17
C LYS A 99 -8.35 -13.88 -15.14
N GLY A 100 -7.64 -14.09 -14.04
CA GLY A 100 -6.69 -15.21 -13.88
C GLY A 100 -5.38 -15.08 -14.67
N GLY A 101 -5.13 -13.97 -15.36
CA GLY A 101 -3.91 -13.69 -16.12
C GLY A 101 -2.73 -13.18 -15.29
N PHE A 102 -2.88 -13.12 -13.96
CA PHE A 102 -1.91 -12.53 -13.05
C PHE A 102 -1.70 -13.39 -11.80
N SER A 103 -0.49 -13.31 -11.23
CA SER A 103 -0.13 -13.92 -9.96
C SER A 103 -0.04 -12.85 -8.88
N PHE A 104 -0.68 -13.11 -7.73
CA PHE A 104 -0.54 -12.31 -6.51
C PHE A 104 0.52 -12.96 -5.63
N TRP A 105 1.60 -12.23 -5.38
CA TRP A 105 2.69 -12.68 -4.51
C TRP A 105 2.68 -11.89 -3.22
N LYS A 106 2.88 -12.55 -2.09
CA LYS A 106 2.95 -11.91 -0.78
C LYS A 106 4.10 -12.41 0.07
N LYS A 107 4.51 -11.59 1.03
CA LYS A 107 5.47 -11.96 2.08
C LYS A 107 5.16 -11.19 3.37
N ALA A 108 5.10 -11.94 4.46
CA ALA A 108 5.08 -11.41 5.81
C ALA A 108 6.51 -11.30 6.37
N ASN A 109 6.71 -10.50 7.41
CA ASN A 109 8.02 -10.28 8.04
C ASN A 109 9.09 -9.75 7.06
N SER A 110 8.66 -8.93 6.11
CA SER A 110 9.54 -8.35 5.09
C SER A 110 10.52 -7.34 5.71
N LYS A 111 11.64 -7.12 5.02
CA LYS A 111 12.67 -6.14 5.38
C LYS A 111 12.64 -4.96 4.42
N ILE A 112 13.19 -3.82 4.82
CA ILE A 112 13.38 -2.67 3.92
C ILE A 112 14.24 -3.05 2.71
N SER A 113 15.20 -3.97 2.89
CA SER A 113 15.98 -4.52 1.78
C SER A 113 15.14 -5.28 0.75
N ASP A 114 14.01 -5.88 1.15
CA ASP A 114 13.10 -6.54 0.22
C ASP A 114 12.36 -5.50 -0.62
N LEU A 115 11.83 -4.44 0.02
CA LEU A 115 11.18 -3.33 -0.67
C LEU A 115 12.14 -2.64 -1.64
N ASP A 116 13.36 -2.33 -1.19
CA ASP A 116 14.42 -1.74 -2.01
C ASP A 116 14.74 -2.62 -3.23
N ALA A 117 14.92 -3.92 -3.03
CA ALA A 117 15.16 -4.84 -4.14
C ALA A 117 14.00 -4.85 -5.14
N ILE A 118 12.75 -4.95 -4.68
CA ILE A 118 11.59 -5.02 -5.58
C ILE A 118 11.38 -3.69 -6.33
N VAL A 119 11.41 -2.58 -5.61
CA VAL A 119 11.11 -1.26 -6.16
C VAL A 119 12.24 -0.74 -7.04
N ASN A 120 13.48 -0.77 -6.57
CA ASN A 120 14.61 -0.14 -7.27
C ASN A 120 15.32 -1.08 -8.23
N LYS A 121 15.46 -2.38 -7.88
CA LYS A 121 16.17 -3.34 -8.73
C LYS A 121 15.24 -4.04 -9.71
N TYR A 122 14.12 -4.61 -9.25
CA TYR A 122 13.17 -5.31 -10.12
C TYR A 122 12.16 -4.38 -10.79
N ARG A 123 12.09 -3.10 -10.36
CA ARG A 123 11.20 -2.09 -10.94
C ARG A 123 9.73 -2.47 -10.86
N PHE A 124 9.30 -3.01 -9.73
CA PHE A 124 7.88 -3.24 -9.42
C PHE A 124 7.41 -2.37 -8.25
N PRO A 125 6.26 -1.70 -8.35
CA PRO A 125 5.62 -1.08 -7.20
C PRO A 125 5.13 -2.17 -6.24
N VAL A 126 5.16 -1.87 -4.94
CA VAL A 126 4.87 -2.86 -3.88
C VAL A 126 3.70 -2.42 -3.03
N GLY A 127 2.62 -3.21 -3.00
CA GLY A 127 1.55 -3.01 -2.05
C GLY A 127 1.99 -3.38 -0.63
N VAL A 128 1.60 -2.57 0.36
CA VAL A 128 1.90 -2.80 1.78
C VAL A 128 0.66 -2.56 2.63
N GLU A 129 0.63 -3.23 3.77
CA GLU A 129 -0.35 -3.03 4.84
C GLU A 129 0.37 -2.43 6.05
N TRP A 130 -0.12 -1.31 6.56
CA TRP A 130 0.57 -0.50 7.57
C TRP A 130 -0.42 0.38 8.35
N GLN A 131 -0.02 0.88 9.50
CA GLN A 131 -0.76 1.86 10.29
C GLN A 131 -0.71 3.23 9.60
N GLY A 132 -1.79 3.61 8.93
CA GLY A 132 -1.86 4.82 8.11
C GLY A 132 -1.74 6.09 8.95
N VAL A 133 -1.06 7.12 8.44
CA VAL A 133 -0.98 8.43 9.13
C VAL A 133 -2.06 9.34 8.57
N PHE A 134 -3.20 9.42 9.26
CA PHE A 134 -4.39 10.16 8.83
C PHE A 134 -4.60 11.50 9.53
N TYR A 135 -3.75 11.84 10.51
CA TYR A 135 -3.79 13.10 11.24
C TYR A 135 -5.15 13.34 11.89
N GLU A 136 -5.88 14.37 11.46
CA GLU A 136 -7.15 14.77 12.07
C GLU A 136 -8.32 13.84 11.71
N ASP A 137 -8.13 12.88 10.79
CA ASP A 137 -9.23 12.07 10.25
C ASP A 137 -9.37 10.69 10.88
N ALA A 138 -8.41 10.24 11.68
CA ALA A 138 -8.43 8.93 12.30
C ALA A 138 -7.45 8.83 13.46
N ASP A 139 -7.69 7.86 14.34
CA ASP A 139 -6.75 7.51 15.40
C ASP A 139 -5.41 7.01 14.80
N GLU A 140 -4.34 7.12 15.59
CA GLU A 140 -2.98 6.91 15.08
C GLU A 140 -2.68 5.47 14.63
N ASP A 141 -3.55 4.51 14.95
CA ASP A 141 -3.36 3.07 14.71
C ASP A 141 -4.49 2.44 13.86
N ASP A 142 -4.97 3.16 12.84
CA ASP A 142 -5.85 2.60 11.82
C ASP A 142 -5.06 1.90 10.68
N GLY A 143 -5.42 0.65 10.44
CA GLY A 143 -4.92 -0.18 9.35
C GLY A 143 -5.18 0.41 7.96
N HIS A 144 -4.17 0.40 7.09
CA HIS A 144 -4.24 1.01 5.77
C HIS A 144 -3.42 0.27 4.72
N TYR A 145 -3.87 0.39 3.47
CA TYR A 145 -3.12 -0.09 2.31
C TYR A 145 -2.53 1.07 1.53
N GLY A 146 -1.26 0.94 1.15
CA GLY A 146 -0.56 1.88 0.25
C GLY A 146 0.35 1.15 -0.73
N VAL A 147 0.92 1.90 -1.68
CA VAL A 147 1.90 1.35 -2.63
C VAL A 147 3.25 2.05 -2.46
N ILE A 148 4.29 1.29 -2.13
CA ILE A 148 5.67 1.79 -2.12
C ILE A 148 6.11 2.01 -3.56
N THR A 149 6.52 3.25 -3.86
CA THR A 149 6.97 3.67 -5.18
C THR A 149 8.45 4.00 -5.23
N ARG A 150 9.07 4.27 -4.08
CA ARG A 150 10.52 4.52 -3.97
C ARG A 150 11.04 4.10 -2.60
N VAL A 151 12.24 3.56 -2.58
CA VAL A 151 13.03 3.36 -1.35
C VAL A 151 14.37 4.05 -1.54
N ASP A 152 14.75 4.94 -0.64
CA ASP A 152 16.02 5.66 -0.68
C ASP A 152 16.72 5.42 0.66
N LYS A 153 17.52 4.34 0.70
CA LYS A 153 18.21 3.92 1.93
C LYS A 153 19.31 4.90 2.32
N GLU A 154 19.95 5.53 1.34
CA GLU A 154 21.01 6.51 1.55
C GLU A 154 20.46 7.75 2.26
N ARG A 155 19.34 8.28 1.78
CA ARG A 155 18.68 9.46 2.37
C ARG A 155 17.64 9.10 3.43
N GLY A 156 17.48 7.82 3.76
CA GLY A 156 16.65 7.33 4.86
C GLY A 156 15.14 7.48 4.68
N TYR A 157 14.60 7.51 3.46
CA TYR A 157 13.16 7.69 3.22
C TYR A 157 12.56 6.68 2.23
N ILE A 158 11.23 6.56 2.28
CA ILE A 158 10.43 5.87 1.28
C ILE A 158 9.37 6.83 0.72
N ARG A 159 8.86 6.52 -0.48
CA ARG A 159 7.66 7.16 -1.02
C ARG A 159 6.52 6.16 -1.13
N ILE A 160 5.31 6.61 -0.78
CA ILE A 160 4.08 5.81 -0.78
C ILE A 160 3.01 6.54 -1.59
N ALA A 161 2.49 5.90 -2.63
CA ALA A 161 1.23 6.30 -3.24
C ALA A 161 0.09 5.87 -2.31
N ASP A 162 -0.48 6.85 -1.61
CA ASP A 162 -1.50 6.67 -0.59
C ASP A 162 -2.88 6.99 -1.18
N PRO A 163 -3.82 6.03 -1.23
CA PRO A 163 -5.12 6.24 -1.85
C PRO A 163 -6.05 7.11 -1.01
N PHE A 164 -5.69 7.47 0.22
CA PHE A 164 -6.53 8.28 1.08
C PHE A 164 -6.77 9.66 0.48
N HIS A 165 -8.00 10.16 0.61
CA HIS A 165 -8.50 11.29 -0.17
C HIS A 165 -7.66 12.57 -0.06
N LYS A 166 -7.06 12.85 1.10
CA LYS A 166 -6.18 14.02 1.29
C LYS A 166 -4.83 13.87 0.58
N PHE A 167 -4.37 12.65 0.34
CA PHE A 167 -3.02 12.36 -0.15
C PHE A 167 -2.97 11.86 -1.59
N ALA A 168 -4.09 11.36 -2.10
CA ALA A 168 -4.20 10.86 -3.47
C ALA A 168 -3.68 11.87 -4.51
N GLY A 169 -3.10 11.34 -5.59
CA GLY A 169 -2.52 12.09 -6.70
C GLY A 169 -1.04 12.41 -6.56
N VAL A 170 -0.46 12.41 -5.36
CA VAL A 170 0.98 12.65 -5.13
C VAL A 170 1.52 11.65 -4.11
N ASP A 171 2.70 11.08 -4.38
CA ASP A 171 3.31 10.14 -3.44
C ASP A 171 3.77 10.88 -2.17
N ARG A 172 3.40 10.35 -1.00
CA ARG A 172 3.85 10.84 0.31
C ARG A 172 5.28 10.39 0.57
N ARG A 173 6.02 11.12 1.40
CA ARG A 173 7.38 10.77 1.82
C ARG A 173 7.42 10.49 3.32
N PHE A 174 8.02 9.37 3.71
CA PHE A 174 8.21 8.98 5.11
C PHE A 174 9.66 8.62 5.39
N ARG A 175 10.16 8.88 6.60
CA ARG A 175 11.42 8.29 7.05
C ARG A 175 11.24 6.78 7.12
N ILE A 176 12.26 6.03 6.69
CA ILE A 176 12.25 4.56 6.73
C ILE A 176 11.96 4.06 8.15
N LYS A 177 12.59 4.66 9.18
CA LYS A 177 12.40 4.27 10.58
C LYS A 177 10.95 4.43 11.04
N ASP A 178 10.29 5.52 10.65
CA ASP A 178 8.89 5.78 11.04
C ASP A 178 7.94 4.80 10.36
N PHE A 179 8.13 4.55 9.06
CA PHE A 179 7.38 3.53 8.35
C PHE A 179 7.56 2.15 8.98
N GLN A 180 8.79 1.74 9.30
CA GLN A 180 9.06 0.42 9.89
C GLN A 180 8.32 0.19 11.21
N ARG A 181 8.21 1.22 12.08
CA ARG A 181 7.44 1.11 13.32
C ARG A 181 5.95 0.90 13.07
N ARG A 182 5.45 1.44 11.97
CA ARG A 182 4.04 1.42 11.56
C ARG A 182 3.72 0.31 10.56
N TRP A 183 4.70 -0.49 10.15
CA TRP A 183 4.52 -1.50 9.11
C TRP A 183 3.95 -2.81 9.66
N TRP A 184 2.72 -2.72 10.16
CA TRP A 184 1.92 -3.83 10.64
C TRP A 184 0.44 -3.44 10.67
N ASP A 185 -0.46 -4.42 10.75
CA ASP A 185 -1.89 -4.22 11.01
C ASP A 185 -2.52 -5.39 11.76
N SER A 186 -3.67 -5.17 12.39
CA SER A 186 -4.46 -6.18 13.09
C SER A 186 -5.85 -6.29 12.47
N ASN A 187 -6.06 -7.38 11.72
CA ASN A 187 -7.29 -7.65 11.00
C ASN A 187 -8.19 -8.63 11.75
N GLU A 188 -9.49 -8.36 11.81
CA GLU A 188 -10.49 -9.35 12.21
C GLU A 188 -10.96 -10.18 11.02
N ILE A 189 -10.70 -11.48 11.06
CA ILE A 189 -11.13 -12.43 10.03
C ILE A 189 -12.21 -13.37 10.56
N LYS A 190 -13.23 -13.63 9.73
CA LYS A 190 -14.18 -14.71 10.01
C LYS A 190 -13.51 -16.06 9.78
N VAL A 191 -13.60 -16.94 10.76
CA VAL A 191 -13.20 -18.35 10.65
C VAL A 191 -14.46 -19.17 10.32
N GLY A 192 -14.35 -20.08 9.35
CA GLY A 192 -15.48 -20.95 8.99
C GLY A 192 -15.87 -21.82 10.18
N GLY A 193 -17.17 -21.89 10.49
CA GLY A 193 -17.69 -22.68 11.60
C GLY A 193 -17.69 -21.98 12.96
N THR A 194 -17.23 -20.73 13.07
CA THR A 194 -17.31 -19.96 14.33
C THR A 194 -18.12 -18.67 14.17
N SER A 195 -18.89 -18.31 15.19
CA SER A 195 -19.59 -17.02 15.27
C SER A 195 -18.65 -15.88 15.65
N LYS A 196 -17.54 -16.19 16.34
CA LYS A 196 -16.55 -15.21 16.79
C LYS A 196 -15.47 -14.97 15.72
N PRO A 197 -15.14 -13.70 15.40
CA PRO A 197 -14.00 -13.38 14.56
C PRO A 197 -12.69 -13.72 15.27
N ARG A 198 -11.65 -13.97 14.49
CA ARG A 198 -10.27 -14.15 14.96
C ARG A 198 -9.45 -12.94 14.54
N THR A 199 -8.72 -12.35 15.48
CA THR A 199 -7.73 -11.31 15.17
C THR A 199 -6.46 -11.95 14.62
N VAL A 200 -5.95 -11.39 13.51
CA VAL A 200 -4.69 -11.77 12.88
C VAL A 200 -3.86 -10.51 12.71
N THR A 201 -2.64 -10.53 13.23
CA THR A 201 -1.70 -9.42 13.05
C THR A 201 -0.76 -9.69 11.88
N ASP A 202 -0.87 -8.87 10.85
CA ASP A 202 -0.03 -8.88 9.67
C ASP A 202 1.19 -7.99 9.91
N LYS A 203 2.35 -8.58 10.23
CA LYS A 203 3.59 -7.84 10.46
C LYS A 203 4.40 -7.73 9.17
N ARG A 204 4.76 -6.49 8.80
CA ARG A 204 5.63 -6.16 7.66
C ARG A 204 5.19 -6.88 6.38
N MET A 205 3.89 -6.80 6.13
CA MET A 205 3.26 -7.44 5.00
C MET A 205 3.52 -6.62 3.73
N MET A 206 3.95 -7.31 2.68
CA MET A 206 3.99 -6.75 1.34
C MET A 206 3.43 -7.71 0.31
N PHE A 207 3.03 -7.15 -0.82
CA PHE A 207 2.56 -7.92 -1.96
C PHE A 207 2.84 -7.22 -3.29
N VAL A 208 2.90 -8.01 -4.35
CA VAL A 208 3.01 -7.54 -5.73
C VAL A 208 2.05 -8.33 -6.62
N ILE A 209 1.65 -7.71 -7.73
CA ILE A 209 0.93 -8.37 -8.81
C ILE A 209 1.88 -8.45 -10.00
N THR A 210 1.93 -9.63 -10.63
CA THR A 210 2.78 -9.91 -11.79
C THR A 210 1.96 -10.65 -12.84
N PRO A 211 2.29 -10.54 -14.14
CA PRO A 211 1.78 -11.45 -15.15
C PRO A 211 1.89 -12.93 -14.73
N LYS A 212 0.91 -13.74 -15.12
CA LYS A 212 0.95 -15.19 -14.88
C LYS A 212 2.07 -15.80 -15.73
N GLY A 213 2.93 -16.57 -15.09
CA GLY A 213 4.10 -17.19 -15.74
C GLY A 213 5.42 -16.55 -15.28
N ASP A 214 5.37 -15.32 -14.79
CA ASP A 214 6.55 -14.66 -14.24
C ASP A 214 7.12 -15.45 -13.06
N SER A 215 8.41 -15.72 -13.13
CA SER A 215 9.16 -16.28 -12.01
C SER A 215 9.56 -15.14 -11.08
N TRP A 216 9.35 -15.32 -9.78
CA TRP A 216 9.78 -14.35 -8.78
C TRP A 216 11.04 -14.87 -8.07
N PRO A 217 12.04 -14.02 -7.78
CA PRO A 217 13.29 -14.47 -7.18
C PRO A 217 13.06 -15.22 -5.86
N LYS A 218 13.41 -16.51 -5.82
CA LYS A 218 13.23 -17.36 -4.62
C LYS A 218 13.85 -16.75 -3.35
N LYS A 219 15.00 -16.07 -3.49
CA LYS A 219 15.69 -15.37 -2.40
C LYS A 219 14.87 -14.27 -1.72
N LEU A 220 13.86 -13.73 -2.39
CA LEU A 220 12.95 -12.76 -1.79
C LEU A 220 11.93 -13.44 -0.86
N GLY A 221 11.75 -14.76 -0.92
CA GLY A 221 10.87 -15.50 -0.01
C GLY A 221 9.38 -15.18 -0.19
N MET A 222 8.97 -14.74 -1.38
CA MET A 222 7.57 -14.45 -1.69
C MET A 222 6.81 -15.74 -2.00
N THR A 223 5.54 -15.79 -1.59
CA THR A 223 4.65 -16.93 -1.84
C THR A 223 3.45 -16.49 -2.66
N LYS A 224 2.95 -17.35 -3.56
CA LYS A 224 1.71 -17.10 -4.29
C LYS A 224 0.50 -17.26 -3.36
N ALA A 225 -0.50 -16.39 -3.51
CA ALA A 225 -1.75 -16.42 -2.73
C ALA A 225 -2.97 -16.80 -3.58
#